data_AF-A0A3B4X1R3-F1
#
_entry.id   AF-A0A3B4X1R3-F1
#
_cell.length_a   1.000
_cell.length_b   1.000
_cell.length_c   1.000
_cell.angle_alpha   90.00
_cell.angle_beta   90.00
_cell.angle_gamma   90.00
#
_symmetry.space_group_name_H-M   'P 1'
#
loop_
_entity.id
_entity.type
_entity.pdbx_description
1 polymer ?
#
loop_
_entity_poly.entity_id
_entity_poly.type
_entity_poly.pdbx_seq_one_letter_code
_entity_poly.pdbx_strand_id
1 'polypeptide(L)' 'MCKDKVRQFMIFTQSNEKTALTCLSQNDWKLDVATDKFFQNPELYVSHLKGVLDKKKLEQLYNRYRGMGSNFWVVTNFP' A
#
# COMPACT_ATOMS: atom_id res chain seq x y z
N MET A 1 -10.76 26.46 -7.10
CA MET A 1 -11.51 25.78 -6.02
C MET A 1 -11.52 24.26 -6.17
N CYS A 2 -12.19 23.68 -7.19
CA CYS A 2 -12.27 22.20 -7.28
C CYS A 2 -10.91 21.55 -7.59
N LYS A 3 -10.09 22.16 -8.45
CA LYS A 3 -8.75 21.68 -8.81
C LYS A 3 -7.77 21.70 -7.62
N ASP A 4 -7.89 22.68 -6.73
CA ASP A 4 -7.06 22.80 -5.53
C ASP A 4 -7.31 21.65 -4.55
N LYS A 5 -8.58 21.24 -4.38
CA LYS A 5 -8.93 20.11 -3.52
C LYS A 5 -8.41 18.78 -4.05
N VAL A 6 -8.46 18.57 -5.37
CA VAL A 6 -7.87 17.38 -6.02
C VAL A 6 -6.38 17.33 -5.74
N ARG A 7 -5.67 18.45 -5.91
CA ARG A 7 -4.23 18.52 -5.66
C ARG A 7 -3.90 18.27 -4.19
N GLN A 8 -4.63 18.88 -3.26
CA GLN A 8 -4.46 18.64 -1.82
C GLN A 8 -4.68 17.17 -1.46
N PHE A 9 -5.76 16.57 -1.98
CA PHE A 9 -6.04 15.15 -1.74
C PHE A 9 -4.89 14.28 -2.20
N MET A 10 -4.37 14.49 -3.42
CA MET A 10 -3.22 13.75 -3.95
C MET A 10 -1.94 13.94 -3.12
N ILE A 11 -1.70 15.13 -2.55
CA ILE A 11 -0.55 15.37 -1.67
C ILE A 11 -0.68 14.53 -0.39
N PHE A 12 -1.86 14.46 0.21
CA PHE A 12 -2.08 13.72 1.46
C PHE A 12 -2.07 12.20 1.27
N THR A 13 -2.70 11.71 0.20
CA THR A 13 -2.90 10.27 -0.02
C THR A 13 -1.86 9.64 -0.94
N GLN A 14 -1.04 10.45 -1.61
CA GLN A 14 -0.18 10.05 -2.73
C GLN A 14 -0.91 9.24 -3.81
N SER A 15 -2.22 9.44 -3.94
CA SER A 15 -3.03 8.78 -4.97
C SER A 15 -2.85 9.46 -6.33
N ASN A 16 -3.28 8.77 -7.38
CA ASN A 16 -3.38 9.37 -8.71
C ASN A 16 -4.61 10.31 -8.83
N GLU A 17 -4.62 11.13 -9.87
CA GLU A 17 -5.66 12.15 -10.09
C GLU A 17 -7.05 11.54 -10.30
N LYS A 18 -7.13 10.40 -11.00
CA LYS A 18 -8.39 9.68 -11.25
C LYS A 18 -9.03 9.20 -9.95
N THR A 19 -8.25 8.63 -9.04
CA THR A 19 -8.74 8.20 -7.73
C THR A 19 -9.15 9.40 -6.89
N ALA A 20 -8.37 10.48 -6.89
CA ALA A 20 -8.70 11.71 -6.18
C ALA A 20 -10.04 12.32 -6.64
N LEU A 21 -10.25 12.41 -7.96
CA LEU A 21 -11.51 12.89 -8.54
C LEU A 21 -12.70 12.02 -8.15
N THR A 22 -12.54 10.70 -8.20
CA THR A 22 -13.60 9.75 -7.85
C THR A 22 -13.96 9.85 -6.36
N CYS A 23 -12.96 9.88 -5.48
CA CYS A 23 -13.16 9.99 -4.03
C CYS A 23 -13.81 11.33 -3.65
N LEU A 24 -13.36 12.43 -4.24
CA LEU A 24 -13.94 13.75 -3.93
C LEU A 24 -15.37 13.87 -4.47
N SER A 25 -15.64 13.39 -5.69
CA SER A 25 -16.99 13.42 -6.28
C SER A 25 -17.99 12.61 -5.45
N GLN A 26 -17.60 11.45 -4.92
CA GLN A 26 -18.45 10.58 -4.09
C GLN A 26 -18.69 11.10 -2.67
N ASN A 27 -17.93 12.10 -2.21
CA ASN A 27 -18.01 12.61 -0.84
C ASN A 27 -18.29 14.13 -0.83
N ASP A 28 -19.09 14.62 -1.78
CA ASP A 28 -19.51 16.03 -1.88
C ASP A 28 -18.33 17.02 -1.82
N TRP A 29 -17.17 16.64 -2.35
CA TRP A 29 -15.93 17.42 -2.32
C TRP A 29 -15.44 17.79 -0.90
N LYS A 30 -15.83 17.01 0.11
CA LYS A 30 -15.33 17.11 1.49
C LYS A 30 -14.01 16.37 1.60
N LEU A 31 -12.93 17.14 1.74
CA LEU A 31 -11.56 16.62 1.70
C LEU A 31 -11.30 15.70 2.90
N ASP A 32 -11.67 16.17 4.09
CA ASP A 32 -11.65 15.46 5.36
C ASP A 32 -12.33 14.09 5.27
N VAL A 33 -13.58 14.05 4.77
CA VAL A 33 -14.35 12.80 4.65
C VAL A 33 -13.75 11.86 3.60
N ALA A 34 -13.37 12.41 2.44
CA ALA A 34 -12.78 11.61 1.37
C ALA A 34 -11.44 10.99 1.81
N THR A 35 -10.61 11.74 2.51
CA THR A 35 -9.29 11.30 2.99
C THR A 35 -9.43 10.26 4.09
N ASP A 36 -10.35 10.47 5.04
CA ASP A 36 -10.66 9.48 6.08
C ASP A 36 -11.12 8.14 5.47
N LYS A 37 -12.07 8.17 4.51
CA LYS A 37 -12.50 6.96 3.80
C LYS A 37 -11.39 6.27 3.02
N PHE A 38 -10.52 7.05 2.38
CA PHE A 38 -9.38 6.53 1.61
C PHE A 38 -8.43 5.72 2.51
N PHE A 39 -8.16 6.23 3.72
CA PHE A 39 -7.30 5.55 4.68
C PHE A 39 -7.99 4.41 5.43
N GLN A 40 -9.31 4.43 5.57
CA GLN A 40 -10.08 3.31 6.15
C GLN A 40 -10.15 2.09 5.24
N ASN A 41 -10.16 2.28 3.90
CA ASN A 41 -10.28 1.18 2.93
C ASN A 41 -9.16 1.25 1.87
N PRO A 42 -7.88 1.13 2.28
CA PRO A 42 -6.76 1.24 1.37
C PRO A 42 -6.82 0.20 0.25
N GLU A 43 -7.39 -0.98 0.48
CA GLU A 43 -7.51 -2.04 -0.53
C GLU A 43 -8.37 -1.67 -1.76
N LEU A 44 -9.32 -0.74 -1.62
CA LEU A 44 -10.20 -0.30 -2.71
C LEU A 44 -9.51 0.69 -3.64
N TYR A 45 -8.64 1.53 -3.09
CA TYR A 45 -8.06 2.68 -3.80
C TYR A 45 -6.59 2.50 -4.15
N VAL A 46 -5.91 1.60 -3.42
CA VAL A 46 -4.49 1.30 -3.56
C VAL A 46 -4.30 -0.02 -4.32
N SER A 47 -5.04 -0.21 -5.42
CA SER A 47 -4.83 -1.36 -6.29
C SER A 47 -3.43 -1.35 -6.94
N HIS A 48 -2.78 -0.19 -7.03
CA HIS A 48 -1.43 -0.05 -7.60
C HIS A 48 -0.31 -0.54 -6.66
N LEU A 49 -0.48 -0.48 -5.32
CA LEU A 49 0.54 -1.05 -4.41
C LEU A 49 0.52 -2.57 -4.38
N LYS A 50 -0.57 -3.24 -4.76
CA LYS A 50 -0.60 -4.70 -4.91
C LYS A 50 0.35 -5.19 -6.02
N GLY A 51 0.64 -4.37 -7.03
CA GLY A 51 1.65 -4.68 -8.06
C GLY A 51 3.08 -4.34 -7.63
N VAL A 52 3.26 -3.32 -6.79
CA VAL A 52 4.59 -2.88 -6.31
C VAL A 52 5.09 -3.78 -5.17
N LEU A 53 4.20 -4.23 -4.30
CA LEU A 53 4.47 -5.22 -3.26
C LEU A 53 4.05 -6.60 -3.79
N ASP A 54 4.75 -7.06 -4.83
CA ASP A 54 4.59 -8.42 -5.31
C ASP A 54 4.91 -9.38 -4.15
N LYS A 55 3.85 -9.91 -3.52
CA LYS A 55 3.95 -10.72 -2.31
C LYS A 55 4.91 -11.90 -2.52
N LYS A 56 5.02 -12.40 -3.76
CA LYS A 56 5.98 -13.44 -4.14
C LYS A 56 7.43 -12.99 -3.97
N LYS A 57 7.76 -11.75 -4.34
CA LYS A 57 9.11 -11.20 -4.18
C LYS A 57 9.45 -10.99 -2.70
N LEU A 58 8.47 -10.52 -1.92
CA LEU A 58 8.59 -10.40 -0.46
C LEU A 58 8.83 -11.77 0.19
N GLU A 59 8.06 -12.78 -0.23
CA GLU A 59 8.18 -14.15 0.27
C GLU A 59 9.51 -14.81 -0.15
N GLN A 60 9.98 -14.57 -1.37
CA GLN A 60 11.30 -15.02 -1.82
C GLN A 60 12.42 -14.38 -1.00
N LEU A 61 12.35 -13.07 -0.73
CA LEU A 61 13.33 -12.39 0.13
C LEU A 61 13.28 -12.93 1.56
N TYR A 62 12.08 -13.06 2.13
CA TYR A 62 11.88 -13.62 3.46
C TYR A 62 12.42 -15.06 3.57
N ASN A 63 12.13 -15.91 2.58
CA ASN A 63 12.64 -17.28 2.51
C ASN A 63 14.17 -17.34 2.35
N ARG A 64 14.75 -16.43 1.57
CA ARG A 64 16.21 -16.31 1.42
C ARG A 64 16.90 -15.96 2.73
N TYR A 65 16.33 -15.06 3.53
CA TYR A 65 16.92 -14.66 4.81
C TYR A 65 16.61 -15.63 5.96
N ARG A 66 15.40 -16.21 6.02
CA ARG A 66 15.03 -17.16 7.10
C ARG A 66 15.73 -18.53 6.97
N GLY A 67 16.08 -18.95 5.75
CA GLY A 67 16.78 -20.21 5.49
C GLY A 67 18.20 -20.26 6.08
N MET A 68 18.78 -19.11 6.42
CA MET A 68 20.08 -19.06 7.10
C MET A 68 19.98 -19.37 8.62
N GLY A 69 18.78 -19.35 9.20
CA GLY A 69 18.57 -19.67 10.63
C GLY A 69 18.28 -21.15 10.92
N SER A 70 17.79 -21.93 9.94
CA SER A 70 17.50 -23.36 10.15
C SER A 70 18.69 -24.26 9.84
N ASN A 71 19.61 -23.87 8.95
CA ASN A 71 20.73 -24.72 8.58
C ASN A 71 21.80 -24.78 9.68
N PHE A 72 21.92 -23.75 10.53
CA PHE A 72 22.89 -23.75 11.63
C PHE A 72 22.61 -24.82 12.70
N TRP A 73 21.36 -25.29 12.83
CA TRP A 73 20.99 -26.35 13.76
C TRP A 73 21.10 -27.76 13.16
N VAL A 74 21.18 -27.90 11.84
CA VAL A 74 21.30 -29.21 11.16
C VAL A 74 22.76 -29.57 10.85
N VAL A 75 23.65 -28.59 10.64
CA VAL A 75 25.10 -28.87 10.50
C VAL A 75 25.88 -28.94 11.82
N THR A 76 25.26 -28.58 12.96
CA THR A 76 25.90 -28.70 14.29
C THR A 76 25.54 -29.99 15.03
N ASN A 77 24.66 -30.84 14.46
CA ASN A 77 24.32 -32.15 15.00
C ASN A 77 24.81 -33.28 14.08
N PHE A 78 26.13 -33.49 14.05
CA PHE A 78 26.76 -34.81 13.90
C PHE A 78 28.20 -34.69 14.43
N PRO A 79 28.73 -35.64 15.21
CA PRO A 79 28.20 -36.96 15.59
C PRO A 79 27.62 -37.07 17.01
#